data_AF-A0A3N1MQ08-F1
#
_entry.id   AF-A0A3N1MQ08-F1
#
_cell.length_a   1.000
_cell.length_b   1.000
_cell.length_c   1.000
_cell.angle_alpha   90.00
_cell.angle_beta   90.00
_cell.angle_gamma   90.00
#
_symmetry.space_group_name_H-M   'P 1'
#
loop_
_entity.id
_entity.type
_entity.pdbx_description
1 polymer ?
#
loop_
_entity_poly.entity_id
_entity_poly.type
_entity_poly.pdbx_seq_one_letter_code
_entity_poly.pdbx_strand_id
1 'polypeptide(L)'
;MNQSCKYTFRRSAAIGAAIAIVTASSAFGIGASAASAATGETAAPSTSATSAPQDATTATTAPDTTAAGTDTDTDTEQGAPDDAPADPAPTTDPGPTTETVAPDNTPAPTPAATETPTADPGTTTPAAEQPAAEASTPVTWAEPSTKDSPIVLTATAGQPFSHTFTAQGGDGPLEYLFNPLNFFPNNDVNGWSWNEQTGVLSATPKSTIDGPALFEVTATDLHQTAVQYIQVDIEPGAPVGVTFGVDSSDSDVSWQVDADGTIREYTPGGTGETVVSEVPATVGSSMTLAGLAVDALGNRTTPGDEYPRSTVTSTTASDGVVWDPKWSANTVTFSEPGTRTLTVSEGGVSTSFTVRVSEAPAPVAGIAVGVLPADETSGDRWGVEGDVITYYPADGDAQRVDAIPARQGDRVQIRALAVDADGQPVGDHTDLTFTSDVASDRIEYDPEAVATWVTFEHASPHTVTVASGDVTSTIRFEVQPTATTTVTTTHTPTASGTLAYTGADESGPLAWALGLLASGAGLLVWRLRRRLG
;
A
#
# COMPACT_ATOMS: atom_id res chain seq x y z
N MET A 1 37.81 6.87 3.73
CA MET A 1 37.59 6.91 5.19
C MET A 1 36.30 6.16 5.43
N ASN A 2 36.33 4.92 5.91
CA ASN A 2 36.53 4.53 7.32
C ASN A 2 35.34 4.90 8.22
N GLN A 3 34.30 4.07 8.21
CA GLN A 3 33.97 3.24 9.37
C GLN A 3 33.24 1.96 8.93
N SER A 4 33.18 0.95 9.79
CA SER A 4 32.74 -0.40 9.43
C SER A 4 32.26 -1.18 10.67
N CYS A 5 31.23 -2.01 10.46
CA CYS A 5 30.65 -2.94 11.43
C CYS A 5 29.97 -2.28 12.67
N LYS A 6 29.07 -2.95 13.41
CA LYS A 6 28.79 -4.40 13.50
C LYS A 6 27.30 -4.72 13.45
N TYR A 7 26.94 -5.75 12.68
CA TYR A 7 25.76 -6.59 12.97
C TYR A 7 25.99 -7.37 14.27
N THR A 8 24.92 -7.70 15.00
CA THR A 8 24.93 -8.84 15.95
C THR A 8 23.54 -9.48 15.96
N PHE A 9 23.37 -10.50 15.12
CA PHE A 9 22.26 -11.45 15.26
C PHE A 9 22.36 -12.15 16.63
N ARG A 10 21.23 -12.29 17.32
CA ARG A 10 21.02 -13.39 18.28
C ARG A 10 19.82 -14.19 17.82
N ARG A 11 20.08 -15.32 17.14
CA ARG A 11 19.09 -16.38 16.98
C ARG A 11 18.92 -17.08 18.32
N SER A 12 17.69 -17.15 18.80
CA SER A 12 17.27 -18.04 19.89
C SER A 12 16.04 -18.79 19.37
N ALA A 13 16.07 -20.12 19.43
CA ALA A 13 14.97 -20.97 18.96
C ALA A 13 14.45 -21.84 20.10
N ALA A 14 13.15 -21.76 20.34
CA ALA A 14 12.33 -22.74 21.05
C ALA A 14 10.99 -22.74 20.28
N ILE A 15 10.58 -23.83 19.62
CA ILE A 15 10.07 -25.07 20.23
C ILE A 15 8.89 -24.73 21.13
N GLY A 16 7.68 -24.93 20.59
CA GLY A 16 6.44 -24.45 21.19
C GLY A 16 5.90 -25.32 22.33
N ALA A 17 4.91 -24.77 23.02
CA ALA A 17 4.02 -25.48 23.92
C ALA A 17 2.58 -25.19 23.51
N ALA A 18 1.79 -26.24 23.26
CA ALA A 18 0.35 -26.08 23.11
C ALA A 18 -0.26 -25.85 24.50
N ILE A 19 -0.88 -24.69 24.72
CA ILE A 19 -1.64 -24.41 25.94
C ILE A 19 -3.13 -24.54 25.59
N ALA A 20 -3.78 -25.54 26.17
CA ALA A 20 -5.23 -25.66 26.12
C ALA A 20 -5.84 -24.56 27.01
N ILE A 21 -6.67 -23.69 26.42
CA ILE A 21 -7.39 -22.65 27.17
C ILE A 21 -8.53 -23.33 27.95
N VAL A 22 -8.24 -23.72 29.18
CA VAL A 22 -9.20 -24.33 30.10
C VAL A 22 -9.89 -23.24 30.92
N THR A 23 -11.08 -22.84 30.47
CA THR A 23 -12.13 -22.13 31.24
C THR A 23 -11.69 -20.90 32.04
N ALA A 24 -11.66 -19.73 31.39
CA ALA A 24 -11.66 -18.42 32.06
C ALA A 24 -13.08 -18.05 32.59
N SER A 25 -13.75 -18.99 33.27
CA SER A 25 -15.17 -18.88 33.66
C SER A 25 -15.38 -18.38 35.10
N SER A 26 -14.36 -17.81 35.73
CA SER A 26 -14.33 -17.43 37.15
C SER A 26 -14.34 -15.92 37.42
N ALA A 27 -14.16 -15.08 36.40
CA ALA A 27 -14.15 -13.62 36.55
C ALA A 27 -15.56 -12.99 36.47
N PHE A 28 -16.39 -13.45 35.52
CA PHE A 28 -17.76 -12.98 35.30
C PHE A 28 -18.77 -13.78 36.15
N GLY A 29 -19.09 -13.26 37.33
CA GLY A 29 -19.99 -13.88 38.30
C GLY A 29 -21.49 -13.79 37.96
N ILE A 30 -21.90 -14.08 36.72
CA ILE A 30 -23.29 -13.96 36.26
C ILE A 30 -24.08 -15.24 36.59
N GLY A 31 -24.49 -15.36 37.85
CA GLY A 31 -25.34 -16.44 38.35
C GLY A 31 -26.82 -16.24 38.03
N ALA A 32 -27.23 -16.43 36.77
CA ALA A 32 -28.61 -16.23 36.32
C ALA A 32 -29.59 -17.33 36.82
N SER A 33 -30.00 -17.28 38.09
CA SER A 33 -30.98 -18.20 38.67
C SER A 33 -32.42 -17.85 38.25
N ALA A 34 -32.86 -18.36 37.09
CA ALA A 34 -34.22 -18.17 36.59
C ALA A 34 -35.27 -18.90 37.47
N ALA A 35 -35.99 -18.14 38.31
CA ALA A 35 -37.06 -18.68 39.15
C ALA A 35 -38.34 -18.93 38.34
N SER A 36 -38.72 -20.20 38.18
CA SER A 36 -39.90 -20.62 37.42
C SER A 36 -41.21 -20.48 38.22
N ALA A 37 -41.85 -19.32 38.11
CA ALA A 37 -43.18 -19.06 38.67
C ALA A 37 -44.30 -19.53 37.71
N ALA A 38 -44.85 -20.71 37.96
CA ALA A 38 -46.00 -21.21 37.19
C ALA A 38 -47.31 -20.50 37.59
N THR A 39 -48.14 -20.16 36.61
CA THR A 39 -49.58 -19.86 36.80
C THR A 39 -50.33 -20.49 35.63
N GLY A 40 -51.43 -21.21 35.90
CA GLY A 40 -52.04 -22.11 34.94
C GLY A 40 -53.14 -21.51 34.07
N GLU A 41 -53.25 -22.07 32.86
CA GLU A 41 -54.49 -22.56 32.24
C GLU A 41 -55.73 -21.64 32.16
N THR A 42 -56.16 -21.31 30.93
CA THR A 42 -57.54 -21.57 30.45
C THR A 42 -57.71 -21.26 28.94
N ALA A 43 -58.38 -22.18 28.24
CA ALA A 43 -59.09 -22.05 26.95
C ALA A 43 -58.33 -21.60 25.67
N ALA A 44 -58.36 -22.48 24.66
CA ALA A 44 -58.31 -22.12 23.25
C ALA A 44 -59.73 -21.85 22.71
N PRO A 45 -59.85 -21.27 21.50
CA PRO A 45 -60.91 -21.66 20.57
C PRO A 45 -60.34 -22.26 19.26
N SER A 46 -61.07 -23.18 18.66
CA SER A 46 -60.78 -23.76 17.33
C SER A 46 -61.91 -23.43 16.36
N THR A 47 -61.58 -23.03 15.13
CA THR A 47 -62.51 -23.00 13.98
C THR A 47 -61.78 -23.32 12.67
N SER A 48 -62.50 -23.90 11.71
CA SER A 48 -61.93 -24.64 10.56
C SER A 48 -62.26 -24.01 9.20
N ALA A 49 -61.36 -24.21 8.21
CA ALA A 49 -61.63 -24.24 6.75
C ALA A 49 -62.18 -22.92 6.11
N THR A 50 -62.28 -22.68 4.80
CA THR A 50 -62.06 -23.42 3.50
C THR A 50 -61.79 -22.31 2.42
N SER A 51 -61.27 -22.46 1.18
CA SER A 51 -61.01 -23.58 0.24
C SER A 51 -59.88 -23.19 -0.76
N ALA A 52 -59.44 -24.14 -1.61
CA ALA A 52 -58.89 -23.85 -2.96
C ALA A 52 -60.03 -23.83 -4.03
N PRO A 53 -59.81 -23.33 -5.27
CA PRO A 53 -59.13 -24.08 -6.34
C PRO A 53 -58.03 -23.25 -7.05
N GLN A 54 -57.03 -23.79 -7.78
CA GLN A 54 -56.85 -24.99 -8.62
C GLN A 54 -57.21 -24.81 -10.11
N ASP A 55 -56.19 -24.58 -10.94
CA ASP A 55 -55.85 -25.30 -12.20
C ASP A 55 -54.41 -24.87 -12.61
N ALA A 56 -53.45 -25.74 -12.94
CA ALA A 56 -53.30 -26.62 -14.13
C ALA A 56 -52.83 -25.84 -15.38
N THR A 57 -51.87 -26.28 -16.23
CA THR A 57 -51.06 -27.52 -16.32
C THR A 57 -49.68 -27.17 -16.93
N THR A 58 -48.63 -28.00 -16.90
CA THR A 58 -48.30 -29.05 -17.92
C THR A 58 -46.96 -29.71 -17.55
N ALA A 59 -46.74 -30.98 -17.90
CA ALA A 59 -45.48 -31.72 -17.67
C ALA A 59 -44.70 -32.00 -18.98
N THR A 60 -43.48 -32.56 -18.89
CA THR A 60 -42.63 -33.25 -19.92
C THR A 60 -41.16 -32.82 -19.77
N THR A 61 -40.10 -33.62 -19.90
CA THR A 61 -39.81 -35.07 -19.72
C THR A 61 -38.27 -35.20 -19.70
N ALA A 62 -37.71 -36.15 -18.95
CA ALA A 62 -36.25 -36.41 -18.95
C ALA A 62 -35.75 -37.12 -20.22
N PRO A 63 -34.44 -37.18 -20.44
CA PRO A 63 -33.85 -38.46 -20.81
C PRO A 63 -32.71 -38.89 -19.87
N ASP A 64 -32.61 -40.20 -19.72
CA ASP A 64 -31.53 -40.93 -19.06
C ASP A 64 -30.37 -41.18 -20.05
N THR A 65 -29.12 -41.32 -19.59
CA THR A 65 -28.04 -41.91 -20.40
C THR A 65 -26.91 -42.44 -19.52
N THR A 66 -26.54 -43.71 -19.72
CA THR A 66 -25.54 -44.43 -18.90
C THR A 66 -24.30 -44.82 -19.71
N ALA A 67 -23.11 -44.54 -19.18
CA ALA A 67 -21.81 -45.13 -19.55
C ALA A 67 -20.86 -44.94 -18.34
N ALA A 68 -20.05 -45.87 -17.83
CA ALA A 68 -19.15 -46.86 -18.47
C ALA A 68 -18.03 -46.18 -19.29
N GLY A 69 -16.74 -46.18 -18.91
CA GLY A 69 -16.07 -46.74 -17.73
C GLY A 69 -14.94 -47.69 -18.14
N THR A 70 -13.70 -47.30 -17.85
CA THR A 70 -12.50 -48.15 -18.04
C THR A 70 -11.39 -47.70 -17.09
N ASP A 71 -10.83 -48.64 -16.32
CA ASP A 71 -9.53 -48.47 -15.67
C ASP A 71 -8.40 -48.58 -16.71
N THR A 72 -7.22 -48.03 -16.40
CA THR A 72 -5.93 -48.60 -16.82
C THR A 72 -4.86 -48.19 -15.80
N ASP A 73 -4.59 -49.08 -14.85
CA ASP A 73 -3.31 -49.06 -14.13
C ASP A 73 -2.16 -49.31 -15.12
N THR A 74 -1.01 -48.67 -14.91
CA THR A 74 0.28 -49.29 -15.21
C THR A 74 1.34 -48.79 -14.23
N ASP A 75 1.79 -49.69 -13.36
CA ASP A 75 2.84 -49.49 -12.37
C ASP A 75 4.24 -49.81 -12.95
N THR A 76 5.30 -49.47 -12.23
CA THR A 76 6.73 -49.83 -12.43
C THR A 76 7.44 -49.28 -13.69
N GLU A 77 8.77 -49.11 -13.71
CA GLU A 77 9.81 -49.50 -12.73
C GLU A 77 10.93 -48.46 -12.55
N GLN A 78 11.71 -48.62 -11.47
CA GLN A 78 12.85 -47.79 -11.06
C GLN A 78 14.16 -48.24 -11.74
N GLY A 79 15.01 -47.31 -12.21
CA GLY A 79 16.29 -47.68 -12.84
C GLY A 79 17.35 -46.57 -12.99
N ALA A 80 18.33 -46.58 -12.08
CA ALA A 80 19.69 -46.05 -12.26
C ALA A 80 20.64 -47.13 -11.73
N PRO A 81 21.88 -47.31 -12.25
CA PRO A 81 22.97 -46.41 -11.85
C PRO A 81 24.18 -46.25 -12.82
N ASP A 82 25.12 -45.40 -12.39
CA ASP A 82 26.59 -45.44 -12.50
C ASP A 82 27.41 -45.34 -13.84
N ASP A 83 28.28 -44.32 -13.79
CA ASP A 83 29.71 -44.26 -14.16
C ASP A 83 30.25 -43.89 -15.57
N ALA A 84 31.49 -43.37 -15.52
CA ALA A 84 32.22 -42.61 -16.56
C ALA A 84 33.37 -43.47 -17.20
N PRO A 85 34.48 -42.96 -17.82
CA PRO A 85 34.87 -41.58 -18.19
C PRO A 85 35.54 -41.41 -19.59
N ALA A 86 35.88 -40.17 -19.99
CA ALA A 86 37.23 -39.75 -20.45
C ALA A 86 37.28 -38.31 -21.04
N ASP A 87 38.39 -37.60 -20.79
CA ASP A 87 38.81 -36.32 -21.40
C ASP A 87 40.03 -36.55 -22.32
N PRO A 88 40.34 -35.65 -23.29
CA PRO A 88 41.58 -34.87 -23.09
C PRO A 88 41.56 -33.42 -23.61
N ALA A 89 41.90 -32.47 -22.73
CA ALA A 89 42.27 -31.09 -23.09
C ALA A 89 43.65 -30.96 -23.78
N PRO A 90 43.95 -29.78 -24.35
CA PRO A 90 45.32 -29.25 -24.36
C PRO A 90 45.45 -27.83 -23.74
N THR A 91 46.66 -27.50 -23.30
CA THR A 91 47.02 -26.25 -22.59
C THR A 91 47.86 -25.31 -23.46
N THR A 92 47.80 -23.99 -23.21
CA THR A 92 48.94 -23.15 -22.72
C THR A 92 48.68 -21.64 -22.85
N ASP A 93 49.13 -20.87 -21.85
CA ASP A 93 49.40 -19.42 -21.91
C ASP A 93 50.94 -19.22 -21.94
N PRO A 94 51.46 -18.13 -22.56
CA PRO A 94 52.09 -17.10 -21.72
C PRO A 94 51.86 -15.65 -22.20
N GLY A 95 51.45 -14.78 -21.25
CA GLY A 95 51.27 -13.34 -21.49
C GLY A 95 52.55 -12.48 -21.63
N PRO A 96 52.41 -11.16 -21.89
CA PRO A 96 53.52 -10.28 -22.30
C PRO A 96 54.09 -9.38 -21.18
N THR A 97 55.41 -9.18 -21.22
CA THR A 97 56.12 -8.05 -20.59
C THR A 97 57.28 -7.58 -21.48
N THR A 98 57.42 -6.27 -21.70
CA THR A 98 58.69 -5.48 -21.72
C THR A 98 58.33 -3.98 -21.85
N GLU A 99 59.22 -3.10 -21.38
CA GLU A 99 59.05 -1.64 -21.28
C GLU A 99 59.12 -0.90 -22.63
N THR A 100 58.70 0.37 -22.67
CA THR A 100 59.59 1.49 -23.07
C THR A 100 59.08 2.85 -22.55
N VAL A 101 60.04 3.59 -22.00
CA VAL A 101 60.06 4.90 -21.32
C VAL A 101 59.38 6.07 -22.08
N ALA A 102 58.86 7.05 -21.32
CA ALA A 102 58.36 8.35 -21.81
C ALA A 102 59.48 9.34 -22.20
N PRO A 103 59.13 10.57 -22.66
CA PRO A 103 59.36 11.69 -21.76
C PRO A 103 58.31 12.83 -21.81
N ASP A 104 58.24 13.59 -20.72
CA ASP A 104 57.73 14.97 -20.67
C ASP A 104 58.88 15.88 -20.19
N ASN A 105 58.88 17.16 -20.59
CA ASN A 105 59.39 18.35 -19.89
C ASN A 105 59.43 19.57 -20.83
N THR A 106 58.86 20.70 -20.40
CA THR A 106 58.86 22.00 -21.12
C THR A 106 59.74 23.02 -20.37
N PRO A 107 60.54 23.87 -21.05
CA PRO A 107 60.27 25.32 -20.95
C PRO A 107 60.57 26.15 -22.21
N ALA A 108 59.86 27.28 -22.36
CA ALA A 108 60.19 28.36 -23.32
C ALA A 108 61.25 29.34 -22.75
N PRO A 109 61.80 30.25 -23.58
CA PRO A 109 61.26 31.62 -23.53
C PRO A 109 61.27 32.41 -24.86
N THR A 110 60.48 33.49 -24.90
CA THR A 110 60.36 34.51 -25.97
C THR A 110 61.56 35.49 -26.00
N PRO A 111 61.79 36.22 -27.11
CA PRO A 111 61.41 37.64 -27.11
C PRO A 111 60.85 38.21 -28.45
N ALA A 112 60.26 39.41 -28.31
CA ALA A 112 59.67 40.31 -29.31
C ALA A 112 60.71 41.09 -30.16
N ALA A 113 60.40 41.82 -31.25
CA ALA A 113 59.26 41.86 -32.20
C ALA A 113 59.55 42.88 -33.35
N THR A 114 58.59 43.04 -34.29
CA THR A 114 58.32 44.22 -35.13
C THR A 114 59.30 44.56 -36.28
N GLU A 115 58.85 44.46 -37.54
CA GLU A 115 58.63 45.61 -38.45
C GLU A 115 57.93 45.21 -39.77
N THR A 116 57.29 46.18 -40.42
CA THR A 116 56.52 46.16 -41.69
C THR A 116 56.96 47.44 -42.46
N PRO A 117 56.84 47.61 -43.81
CA PRO A 117 55.90 46.92 -44.72
C PRO A 117 56.33 46.72 -46.21
N THR A 118 55.36 46.29 -47.04
CA THR A 118 55.18 46.59 -48.49
C THR A 118 56.21 46.10 -49.53
N ALA A 119 55.82 45.11 -50.36
CA ALA A 119 55.68 45.27 -51.82
C ALA A 119 55.06 44.03 -52.52
N ASP A 120 54.15 44.28 -53.45
CA ASP A 120 53.54 43.37 -54.45
C ASP A 120 53.60 44.16 -55.80
N PRO A 121 53.61 43.57 -57.03
CA PRO A 121 53.29 42.19 -57.39
C PRO A 121 54.32 41.41 -58.21
N GLY A 122 54.14 40.09 -58.26
CA GLY A 122 54.80 39.16 -59.19
C GLY A 122 53.89 37.96 -59.50
N THR A 123 53.06 38.09 -60.53
CA THR A 123 51.90 37.20 -60.77
C THR A 123 52.26 35.74 -61.06
N THR A 124 51.87 34.83 -60.18
CA THR A 124 51.54 33.44 -60.51
C THR A 124 50.04 33.23 -60.34
N THR A 125 49.33 32.98 -61.44
CA THR A 125 47.89 32.69 -61.42
C THR A 125 47.64 31.40 -60.62
N PRO A 126 46.83 31.41 -59.55
CA PRO A 126 46.36 30.17 -58.94
C PRO A 126 45.63 29.34 -59.99
N ALA A 127 45.83 28.03 -60.00
CA ALA A 127 45.02 27.15 -60.84
C ALA A 127 43.54 27.37 -60.48
N ALA A 128 42.70 27.65 -61.48
CA ALA A 128 41.27 27.74 -61.24
C ALA A 128 40.79 26.40 -60.68
N GLU A 129 40.17 26.44 -59.51
CA GLU A 129 39.60 25.27 -58.86
C GLU A 129 38.55 24.69 -59.82
N GLN A 130 38.85 23.51 -60.37
CA GLN A 130 37.97 22.87 -61.35
C GLN A 130 36.64 22.59 -60.65
N PRO A 131 35.49 23.00 -61.21
CA PRO A 131 34.20 22.67 -60.63
C PRO A 131 34.12 21.17 -60.35
N ALA A 132 33.64 20.81 -59.16
CA ALA A 132 33.25 19.42 -58.89
C ALA A 132 32.27 18.98 -59.99
N ALA A 133 32.43 17.75 -60.47
CA ALA A 133 31.54 17.25 -61.52
C ALA A 133 30.11 17.22 -61.00
N GLU A 134 29.18 17.88 -61.68
CA GLU A 134 27.76 17.77 -61.36
C GLU A 134 27.34 16.31 -61.55
N ALA A 135 26.80 15.70 -60.49
CA ALA A 135 26.54 14.27 -60.47
C ALA A 135 25.50 13.86 -61.53
N SER A 136 25.82 12.77 -62.22
CA SER A 136 25.22 12.37 -63.48
C SER A 136 23.90 11.62 -63.33
N THR A 137 23.66 11.01 -62.17
CA THR A 137 22.43 10.26 -61.87
C THR A 137 21.85 10.68 -60.52
N PRO A 138 20.56 11.12 -60.45
CA PRO A 138 19.96 11.56 -59.20
C PRO A 138 19.78 10.41 -58.20
N VAL A 139 20.25 10.58 -56.96
CA VAL A 139 19.84 9.69 -55.85
C VAL A 139 18.33 9.84 -55.61
N THR A 140 17.61 8.73 -55.56
CA THR A 140 16.15 8.70 -55.52
C THR A 140 15.61 7.54 -54.69
N TRP A 141 14.41 7.70 -54.14
CA TRP A 141 13.65 6.64 -53.45
C TRP A 141 12.57 6.09 -54.38
N ALA A 142 12.35 4.77 -54.33
CA ALA A 142 11.36 4.10 -55.19
C ALA A 142 9.90 4.44 -54.79
N GLU A 143 9.66 4.70 -53.50
CA GLU A 143 8.38 5.13 -52.97
C GLU A 143 8.50 6.55 -52.37
N PRO A 144 7.72 7.54 -52.84
CA PRO A 144 7.78 8.91 -52.34
C PRO A 144 7.08 9.03 -50.99
N SER A 145 7.60 9.91 -50.12
CA SER A 145 7.02 10.22 -48.82
C SER A 145 7.28 11.68 -48.44
N THR A 146 6.55 12.18 -47.46
CA THR A 146 6.81 13.48 -46.82
C THR A 146 6.65 13.35 -45.31
N LYS A 147 7.08 14.37 -44.55
CA LYS A 147 6.92 14.37 -43.09
C LYS A 147 5.44 14.29 -42.65
N ASP A 148 4.53 14.81 -43.47
CA ASP A 148 3.08 14.78 -43.23
C ASP A 148 2.39 13.53 -43.84
N SER A 149 3.15 12.68 -44.55
CA SER A 149 2.70 11.45 -45.21
C SER A 149 3.87 10.45 -45.30
N PRO A 150 4.31 9.88 -44.16
CA PRO A 150 5.38 8.88 -44.14
C PRO A 150 4.91 7.53 -44.70
N ILE A 151 5.86 6.66 -45.06
CA ILE A 151 5.57 5.24 -45.31
C ILE A 151 5.32 4.57 -43.97
N VAL A 152 4.16 3.92 -43.82
CA VAL A 152 3.79 3.19 -42.61
C VAL A 152 4.25 1.74 -42.72
N LEU A 153 5.02 1.29 -41.73
CA LEU A 153 5.44 -0.09 -41.51
C LEU A 153 4.85 -0.58 -40.18
N THR A 154 4.72 -1.89 -40.02
CA THR A 154 4.21 -2.50 -38.78
C THR A 154 5.29 -3.36 -38.13
N ALA A 155 5.41 -3.27 -36.81
CA ALA A 155 6.20 -4.14 -35.95
C ALA A 155 5.30 -4.71 -34.84
N THR A 156 5.72 -5.81 -34.22
CA THR A 156 4.99 -6.42 -33.09
C THR A 156 5.89 -6.47 -31.86
N ALA A 157 5.36 -6.10 -30.70
CA ALA A 157 6.08 -6.15 -29.44
C ALA A 157 6.59 -7.57 -29.13
N GLY A 158 7.84 -7.66 -28.66
CA GLY A 158 8.56 -8.90 -28.41
C GLY A 158 9.02 -9.67 -29.65
N GLN A 159 8.72 -9.20 -30.87
CA GLN A 159 9.15 -9.84 -32.12
C GLN A 159 10.30 -9.09 -32.81
N PRO A 160 11.21 -9.79 -33.50
CA PRO A 160 12.29 -9.15 -34.24
C PRO A 160 11.75 -8.44 -35.49
N PHE A 161 11.98 -7.13 -35.57
CA PHE A 161 11.70 -6.32 -36.76
C PHE A 161 12.98 -6.12 -37.58
N SER A 162 12.85 -6.15 -38.91
CA SER A 162 13.92 -5.80 -39.85
C SER A 162 13.33 -5.26 -41.15
N HIS A 163 13.76 -4.08 -41.59
CA HIS A 163 13.42 -3.51 -42.90
C HIS A 163 14.68 -3.00 -43.60
N THR A 164 14.77 -3.19 -44.91
CA THR A 164 15.92 -2.75 -45.72
C THR A 164 15.49 -1.63 -46.66
N PHE A 165 15.99 -0.43 -46.40
CA PHE A 165 15.81 0.72 -47.26
C PHE A 165 16.82 0.67 -48.42
N THR A 166 16.38 1.01 -49.62
CA THR A 166 17.24 0.99 -50.82
C THR A 166 16.89 2.14 -51.74
N ALA A 167 17.78 3.14 -51.79
CA ALA A 167 17.74 4.20 -52.78
C ALA A 167 18.40 3.76 -54.10
N GLN A 168 18.15 4.50 -55.17
CA GLN A 168 18.64 4.22 -56.54
C GLN A 168 19.26 5.48 -57.16
N GLY A 169 20.21 5.29 -58.08
CA GLY A 169 21.04 6.38 -58.62
C GLY A 169 22.23 6.70 -57.74
N GLY A 170 22.85 7.88 -57.95
CA GLY A 170 24.14 8.22 -57.39
C GLY A 170 25.31 7.68 -58.21
N ASP A 171 26.42 8.39 -58.20
CA ASP A 171 27.63 8.07 -58.98
C ASP A 171 28.65 7.26 -58.14
N GLY A 172 28.21 6.64 -57.03
CA GLY A 172 29.05 5.90 -56.09
C GLY A 172 28.25 4.97 -55.15
N PRO A 173 28.89 4.34 -54.15
CA PRO A 173 28.18 3.64 -53.08
C PRO A 173 27.35 4.63 -52.26
N LEU A 174 26.19 4.19 -51.75
CA LEU A 174 25.30 4.99 -50.92
C LEU A 174 25.52 4.70 -49.43
N GLU A 175 25.64 5.76 -48.63
CA GLU A 175 25.61 5.70 -47.17
C GLU A 175 24.23 6.14 -46.66
N TYR A 176 23.71 5.48 -45.64
CA TYR A 176 22.38 5.69 -45.09
C TYR A 176 22.43 6.23 -43.65
N LEU A 177 21.83 7.39 -43.41
CA LEU A 177 21.64 7.96 -42.07
C LEU A 177 20.19 7.81 -41.63
N PHE A 178 19.98 7.33 -40.39
CA PHE A 178 18.68 7.20 -39.76
C PHE A 178 18.55 8.21 -38.63
N ASN A 179 17.69 9.21 -38.82
CA ASN A 179 17.46 10.30 -37.88
C ASN A 179 16.08 10.13 -37.21
N PRO A 180 16.00 9.68 -35.95
CA PRO A 180 14.72 9.52 -35.25
C PRO A 180 14.11 10.89 -34.92
N LEU A 181 12.81 11.04 -35.16
CA LEU A 181 12.11 12.32 -35.14
C LEU A 181 11.30 12.59 -33.86
N ASN A 182 10.95 11.55 -33.10
CA ASN A 182 10.12 11.64 -31.90
C ASN A 182 10.72 10.98 -30.64
N PHE A 183 11.90 10.37 -30.73
CA PHE A 183 12.62 9.80 -29.57
C PHE A 183 14.13 10.04 -29.68
N PHE A 184 14.84 9.93 -28.55
CA PHE A 184 16.30 10.04 -28.51
C PHE A 184 16.93 8.64 -28.40
N PRO A 185 17.98 8.31 -29.18
CA PRO A 185 18.63 6.98 -29.14
C PRO A 185 19.16 6.55 -27.76
N ASN A 186 19.47 7.51 -26.88
CA ASN A 186 19.96 7.22 -25.52
C ASN A 186 18.84 6.90 -24.51
N ASN A 187 17.57 6.98 -24.91
CA ASN A 187 16.39 6.60 -24.12
C ASN A 187 15.44 5.71 -24.94
N ASP A 188 15.98 4.92 -25.86
CA ASP A 188 15.21 4.02 -26.69
C ASP A 188 14.88 2.70 -25.95
N VAL A 189 13.62 2.55 -25.56
CA VAL A 189 13.10 1.34 -24.90
C VAL A 189 12.86 0.17 -25.87
N ASN A 190 12.70 0.47 -27.16
CA ASN A 190 12.34 -0.45 -28.23
C ASN A 190 13.56 -1.02 -29.00
N GLY A 191 14.74 -0.41 -28.81
CA GLY A 191 16.02 -0.97 -29.25
C GLY A 191 16.22 -0.91 -30.77
N TRP A 192 15.87 0.22 -31.38
CA TRP A 192 16.14 0.50 -32.78
C TRP A 192 17.65 0.57 -33.02
N SER A 193 18.06 -0.07 -34.11
CA SER A 193 19.45 -0.18 -34.55
C SER A 193 19.48 -0.08 -36.06
N TRP A 194 20.50 0.56 -36.61
CA TRP A 194 20.62 0.74 -38.06
C TRP A 194 22.02 0.39 -38.55
N ASN A 195 22.09 -0.06 -39.79
CA ASN A 195 23.33 -0.32 -40.51
C ASN A 195 23.46 0.68 -41.67
N GLU A 196 24.37 1.63 -41.51
CA GLU A 196 24.58 2.77 -42.41
C GLU A 196 25.16 2.34 -43.78
N GLN A 197 25.78 1.16 -43.86
CA GLN A 197 26.35 0.61 -45.09
C GLN A 197 25.38 -0.31 -45.85
N THR A 198 24.30 -0.80 -45.22
CA THR A 198 23.32 -1.71 -45.86
C THR A 198 21.90 -1.17 -45.88
N GLY A 199 21.64 0.00 -45.30
CA GLY A 199 20.29 0.59 -45.22
C GLY A 199 19.30 -0.21 -44.37
N VAL A 200 19.78 -1.08 -43.48
CA VAL A 200 18.92 -1.95 -42.66
C VAL A 200 18.57 -1.26 -41.34
N LEU A 201 17.27 -1.17 -41.03
CA LEU A 201 16.72 -0.80 -39.73
C LEU A 201 16.20 -2.07 -39.03
N SER A 202 16.65 -2.34 -37.81
CA SER A 202 16.29 -3.53 -37.04
C SER A 202 15.98 -3.20 -35.58
N ALA A 203 15.07 -3.94 -34.96
CA ALA A 203 14.67 -3.78 -33.56
C ALA A 203 14.09 -5.05 -32.94
N THR A 204 13.79 -5.00 -31.65
CA THR A 204 12.84 -5.92 -31.00
C THR A 204 12.01 -5.07 -30.03
N PRO A 205 10.96 -4.38 -30.53
CA PRO A 205 10.18 -3.44 -29.74
C PRO A 205 9.57 -4.08 -28.50
N LYS A 206 9.34 -3.28 -27.46
CA LYS A 206 8.85 -3.73 -26.16
C LYS A 206 7.61 -2.98 -25.67
N SER A 207 7.47 -1.71 -26.07
CA SER A 207 6.44 -0.79 -25.60
C SER A 207 5.58 -0.32 -26.77
N THR A 208 4.26 -0.42 -26.62
CA THR A 208 3.29 0.24 -27.49
C THR A 208 2.88 1.64 -26.98
N ILE A 209 3.28 2.01 -25.76
CA ILE A 209 2.82 3.20 -25.04
C ILE A 209 3.43 4.49 -25.62
N ASP A 210 4.65 4.42 -26.13
CA ASP A 210 5.39 5.56 -26.70
C ASP A 210 4.85 6.02 -28.08
N GLY A 211 3.85 5.32 -28.61
CA GLY A 211 3.33 5.54 -29.95
C GLY A 211 4.25 4.99 -31.05
N PRO A 212 4.03 5.38 -32.32
CA PRO A 212 4.81 4.87 -33.44
C PRO A 212 6.19 5.54 -33.53
N ALA A 213 7.20 4.79 -33.97
CA ALA A 213 8.55 5.31 -34.14
C ALA A 213 8.68 6.05 -35.49
N LEU A 214 9.04 7.34 -35.45
CA LEU A 214 9.18 8.18 -36.65
C LEU A 214 10.65 8.37 -37.03
N PHE A 215 10.97 8.18 -38.30
CA PHE A 215 12.33 8.31 -38.84
C PHE A 215 12.37 9.17 -40.09
N GLU A 216 13.46 9.93 -40.22
CA GLU A 216 13.94 10.53 -41.45
C GLU A 216 15.16 9.70 -41.93
N VAL A 217 15.03 9.06 -43.09
CA VAL A 217 16.06 8.20 -43.68
C VAL A 217 16.70 8.95 -44.83
N THR A 218 17.99 9.25 -44.73
CA THR A 218 18.74 9.97 -45.76
C THR A 218 19.73 9.03 -46.44
N ALA A 219 19.60 8.84 -47.74
CA ALA A 219 20.61 8.18 -48.58
C ALA A 219 21.52 9.24 -49.22
N THR A 220 22.83 9.02 -49.15
CA THR A 220 23.86 9.99 -49.55
C THR A 220 24.89 9.33 -50.47
N ASP A 221 25.26 10.00 -51.56
CA ASP A 221 26.46 9.70 -52.35
C ASP A 221 27.51 10.82 -52.18
N LEU A 222 28.61 10.80 -52.93
CA LEU A 222 29.67 11.81 -52.83
C LEU A 222 29.24 13.25 -53.19
N HIS A 223 28.04 13.45 -53.76
CA HIS A 223 27.61 14.71 -54.37
C HIS A 223 26.15 15.09 -54.08
N GLN A 224 25.31 14.13 -53.66
CA GLN A 224 23.85 14.27 -53.58
C GLN A 224 23.24 13.52 -52.39
N THR A 225 22.04 13.95 -51.99
CA THR A 225 21.24 13.33 -50.93
C THR A 225 19.78 13.17 -51.34
N ALA A 226 19.12 12.12 -50.84
CA ALA A 226 17.68 11.91 -50.96
C ALA A 226 17.08 11.48 -49.62
N VAL A 227 15.91 12.01 -49.27
CA VAL A 227 15.26 11.81 -47.96
C VAL A 227 13.93 11.05 -48.12
N GLN A 228 13.68 10.10 -47.21
CA GLN A 228 12.43 9.35 -47.07
C GLN A 228 11.94 9.48 -45.61
N TYR A 229 10.63 9.54 -45.40
CA TYR A 229 10.01 9.63 -44.06
C TYR A 229 9.25 8.36 -43.76
N ILE A 230 9.53 7.76 -42.60
CA ILE A 230 9.01 6.44 -42.19
C ILE A 230 8.31 6.56 -40.84
N GLN A 231 7.21 5.84 -40.70
CA GLN A 231 6.51 5.59 -39.44
C GLN A 231 6.48 4.08 -39.21
N VAL A 232 6.87 3.62 -38.02
CA VAL A 232 6.72 2.21 -37.63
C VAL A 232 5.72 2.11 -36.48
N ASP A 233 4.53 1.62 -36.80
CA ASP A 233 3.48 1.33 -35.84
C ASP A 233 3.83 0.04 -35.08
N ILE A 234 3.78 0.10 -33.75
CA ILE A 234 4.11 -1.04 -32.87
C ILE A 234 2.80 -1.62 -32.35
N GLU A 235 2.41 -2.77 -32.87
CA GLU A 235 1.28 -3.56 -32.36
C GLU A 235 1.70 -4.37 -31.12
N PRO A 236 0.80 -4.60 -30.15
CA PRO A 236 1.07 -5.46 -29.01
C PRO A 236 1.20 -6.93 -29.44
N GLY A 237 1.87 -7.74 -28.63
CA GLY A 237 1.92 -9.19 -28.83
C GLY A 237 0.56 -9.88 -28.62
N ALA A 238 0.53 -11.20 -28.80
CA ALA A 238 -0.65 -12.00 -28.47
C ALA A 238 -0.94 -11.91 -26.94
N PRO A 239 -2.22 -11.79 -26.53
CA PRO A 239 -2.58 -11.69 -25.12
C PRO A 239 -2.25 -12.99 -24.38
N VAL A 240 -1.66 -12.85 -23.18
CA VAL A 240 -1.29 -13.99 -22.31
C VAL A 240 -2.22 -14.14 -21.10
N GLY A 241 -2.90 -13.07 -20.70
CA GLY A 241 -3.81 -13.04 -19.56
C GLY A 241 -4.38 -11.64 -19.32
N VAL A 242 -5.07 -11.47 -18.20
CA VAL A 242 -5.68 -10.21 -17.76
C VAL A 242 -4.99 -9.73 -16.49
N THR A 243 -4.45 -8.51 -16.51
CA THR A 243 -3.82 -7.87 -15.34
C THR A 243 -4.79 -6.84 -14.73
N PHE A 244 -4.84 -6.74 -13.40
CA PHE A 244 -5.80 -5.86 -12.69
C PHE A 244 -5.38 -5.51 -11.27
N GLY A 245 -5.74 -4.28 -10.86
CA GLY A 245 -5.78 -3.90 -9.45
C GLY A 245 -7.07 -4.39 -8.77
N VAL A 246 -6.99 -4.64 -7.46
CA VAL A 246 -8.10 -5.01 -6.57
C VAL A 246 -8.03 -4.11 -5.34
N ASP A 247 -9.09 -3.36 -5.08
CA ASP A 247 -9.30 -2.58 -3.86
C ASP A 247 -10.48 -3.19 -3.08
N SER A 248 -10.42 -3.26 -1.74
CA SER A 248 -11.53 -3.77 -0.91
C SER A 248 -12.13 -2.66 -0.03
N SER A 249 -13.43 -2.73 0.24
CA SER A 249 -14.13 -1.72 1.04
C SER A 249 -13.94 -1.86 2.57
N ASP A 250 -13.20 -2.88 3.01
CA ASP A 250 -12.89 -3.18 4.42
C ASP A 250 -11.39 -3.06 4.74
N SER A 251 -10.58 -2.54 3.82
CA SER A 251 -9.13 -2.42 3.97
C SER A 251 -8.57 -1.21 3.20
N ASP A 252 -7.59 -0.52 3.78
CA ASP A 252 -6.79 0.50 3.05
C ASP A 252 -5.69 -0.15 2.17
N VAL A 253 -5.51 -1.48 2.23
CA VAL A 253 -4.56 -2.24 1.42
C VAL A 253 -5.16 -2.52 0.04
N SER A 254 -4.35 -2.40 -1.00
CA SER A 254 -4.70 -2.82 -2.37
C SER A 254 -3.76 -3.90 -2.89
N TRP A 255 -4.23 -4.63 -3.90
CA TRP A 255 -3.48 -5.73 -4.51
C TRP A 255 -3.43 -5.59 -6.03
N GLN A 256 -2.31 -5.96 -6.65
CA GLN A 256 -2.23 -6.22 -8.10
C GLN A 256 -2.30 -7.73 -8.33
N VAL A 257 -3.06 -8.15 -9.33
CA VAL A 257 -2.98 -9.50 -9.89
C VAL A 257 -2.29 -9.40 -11.25
N ASP A 258 -1.15 -10.05 -11.38
CA ASP A 258 -0.43 -10.20 -12.65
C ASP A 258 -1.21 -11.11 -13.60
N ALA A 259 -0.92 -11.03 -14.90
CA ALA A 259 -1.58 -11.85 -15.93
C ALA A 259 -1.46 -13.38 -15.69
N ASP A 260 -0.44 -13.84 -14.96
CA ASP A 260 -0.25 -15.26 -14.59
C ASP A 260 -1.00 -15.69 -13.32
N GLY A 261 -1.68 -14.77 -12.63
CA GLY A 261 -2.39 -15.00 -11.38
C GLY A 261 -1.59 -14.69 -10.10
N THR A 262 -0.34 -14.22 -10.21
CA THR A 262 0.47 -13.79 -9.05
C THR A 262 -0.18 -12.58 -8.37
N ILE A 263 -0.49 -12.70 -7.08
CA ILE A 263 -1.10 -11.63 -6.28
C ILE A 263 -0.01 -10.88 -5.50
N ARG A 264 0.02 -9.55 -5.63
CA ARG A 264 0.99 -8.64 -5.03
C ARG A 264 0.28 -7.64 -4.12
N GLU A 265 0.65 -7.58 -2.86
CA GLU A 265 0.07 -6.69 -1.85
C GLU A 265 0.87 -5.39 -1.69
N TYR A 266 0.15 -4.27 -1.61
CA TYR A 266 0.71 -2.92 -1.40
C TYR A 266 0.07 -2.27 -0.16
N THR A 267 0.78 -2.31 0.97
CA THR A 267 0.36 -1.63 2.20
C THR A 267 0.62 -0.12 2.10
N PRO A 268 -0.35 0.77 2.43
CA PRO A 268 -0.12 2.22 2.46
C PRO A 268 1.06 2.62 3.36
N GLY A 269 1.96 3.44 2.82
CA GLY A 269 3.19 3.86 3.52
C GLY A 269 4.26 2.77 3.68
N GLY A 270 4.00 1.55 3.20
CA GLY A 270 5.00 0.48 3.10
C GLY A 270 6.10 0.80 2.07
N THR A 271 7.26 0.18 2.26
CA THR A 271 8.42 0.29 1.34
C THR A 271 8.70 -0.99 0.57
N GLY A 272 7.78 -1.95 0.61
CA GLY A 272 7.92 -3.26 0.00
C GLY A 272 6.58 -3.82 -0.47
N GLU A 273 6.66 -4.60 -1.55
CA GLU A 273 5.60 -5.40 -2.13
C GLU A 273 5.69 -6.82 -1.53
N THR A 274 4.55 -7.44 -1.23
CA THR A 274 4.50 -8.83 -0.72
C THR A 274 3.69 -9.72 -1.66
N VAL A 275 4.26 -10.85 -2.11
CA VAL A 275 3.49 -11.84 -2.87
C VAL A 275 2.64 -12.68 -1.91
N VAL A 276 1.32 -12.73 -2.17
CA VAL A 276 0.33 -13.43 -1.34
C VAL A 276 -0.40 -14.50 -2.15
N SER A 277 -1.04 -15.47 -1.47
CA SER A 277 -1.76 -16.58 -2.12
C SER A 277 -3.26 -16.35 -2.30
N GLU A 278 -3.81 -15.34 -1.61
CA GLU A 278 -5.23 -15.01 -1.57
C GLU A 278 -5.43 -13.56 -1.11
N VAL A 279 -6.50 -12.91 -1.57
CA VAL A 279 -6.92 -11.59 -1.07
C VAL A 279 -7.95 -11.77 0.06
N PRO A 280 -7.81 -11.07 1.21
CA PRO A 280 -8.80 -11.10 2.28
C PRO A 280 -10.03 -10.21 1.99
N ALA A 281 -11.18 -10.57 2.58
CA ALA A 281 -12.37 -9.73 2.70
C ALA A 281 -13.28 -10.25 3.84
N THR A 282 -14.35 -9.53 4.14
CA THR A 282 -15.39 -9.87 5.13
C THR A 282 -16.77 -9.99 4.48
N VAL A 283 -17.69 -10.76 5.09
CA VAL A 283 -19.08 -10.86 4.61
C VAL A 283 -19.73 -9.47 4.62
N GLY A 284 -20.38 -9.09 3.52
CA GLY A 284 -20.99 -7.78 3.34
C GLY A 284 -20.04 -6.69 2.85
N SER A 285 -18.73 -6.94 2.78
CA SER A 285 -17.79 -6.04 2.09
C SER A 285 -17.82 -6.26 0.57
N SER A 286 -17.11 -5.39 -0.15
CA SER A 286 -17.03 -5.42 -1.61
C SER A 286 -15.59 -5.23 -2.10
N MET A 287 -15.23 -5.91 -3.18
CA MET A 287 -14.02 -5.62 -3.95
C MET A 287 -14.38 -4.85 -5.22
N THR A 288 -13.55 -3.88 -5.59
CA THR A 288 -13.60 -3.22 -6.90
C THR A 288 -12.36 -3.59 -7.70
N LEU A 289 -12.55 -4.03 -8.95
CA LEU A 289 -11.46 -4.40 -9.84
C LEU A 289 -11.81 -4.16 -11.31
N ALA A 290 -10.80 -3.91 -12.14
CA ALA A 290 -10.95 -3.72 -13.57
C ALA A 290 -9.78 -4.40 -14.30
N GLY A 291 -10.09 -5.20 -15.33
CA GLY A 291 -9.10 -5.99 -16.08
C GLY A 291 -8.71 -5.40 -17.43
N LEU A 292 -7.40 -5.48 -17.72
CA LEU A 292 -6.81 -5.26 -19.05
C LEU A 292 -6.21 -6.56 -19.58
N ALA A 293 -6.59 -6.99 -20.77
CA ALA A 293 -5.83 -8.02 -21.49
C ALA A 293 -4.47 -7.47 -21.93
N VAL A 294 -3.41 -8.22 -21.66
CA VAL A 294 -2.01 -7.82 -21.92
C VAL A 294 -1.20 -8.91 -22.60
N ASP A 295 -0.19 -8.51 -23.36
CA ASP A 295 0.82 -9.39 -23.94
C ASP A 295 1.90 -9.82 -22.92
N ALA A 296 2.85 -10.64 -23.35
CA ALA A 296 3.95 -11.15 -22.54
C ALA A 296 4.94 -10.08 -22.00
N LEU A 297 4.78 -8.81 -22.39
CA LEU A 297 5.58 -7.67 -21.94
C LEU A 297 4.74 -6.65 -21.15
N GLY A 298 3.44 -6.90 -20.97
CA GLY A 298 2.51 -6.01 -20.27
C GLY A 298 1.83 -4.96 -21.16
N ASN A 299 2.02 -5.01 -22.49
CA ASN A 299 1.31 -4.09 -23.40
C ASN A 299 -0.18 -4.47 -23.47
N ARG A 300 -1.05 -3.48 -23.28
CA ARG A 300 -2.50 -3.62 -23.47
C ARG A 300 -2.83 -4.08 -24.90
N THR A 301 -3.56 -5.18 -25.05
CA THR A 301 -3.89 -5.76 -26.36
C THR A 301 -5.17 -5.21 -26.99
N THR A 302 -6.12 -4.77 -26.18
CA THR A 302 -7.41 -4.23 -26.66
C THR A 302 -7.26 -2.74 -27.02
N PRO A 303 -7.50 -2.28 -28.27
CA PRO A 303 -7.23 -0.90 -28.69
C PRO A 303 -8.04 0.19 -27.96
N GLY A 304 -7.63 1.45 -28.14
CA GLY A 304 -8.36 2.67 -27.74
C GLY A 304 -8.02 3.23 -26.35
N ASP A 305 -8.34 4.51 -26.14
CA ASP A 305 -8.04 5.23 -24.89
C ASP A 305 -9.00 4.88 -23.74
N GLU A 306 -10.25 4.52 -24.07
CA GLU A 306 -11.26 4.10 -23.08
C GLU A 306 -10.85 2.77 -22.42
N TYR A 307 -11.13 2.63 -21.13
CA TYR A 307 -10.83 1.41 -20.39
C TYR A 307 -11.80 0.28 -20.83
N PRO A 308 -11.30 -0.90 -21.26
CA PRO A 308 -12.13 -1.93 -21.85
C PRO A 308 -13.04 -2.58 -20.82
N ARG A 309 -14.24 -3.00 -21.25
CA ARG A 309 -15.19 -3.68 -20.37
C ARG A 309 -14.79 -5.13 -20.12
N SER A 310 -14.03 -5.33 -19.05
CA SER A 310 -13.79 -6.63 -18.43
C SER A 310 -15.06 -7.19 -17.77
N THR A 311 -15.10 -8.51 -17.64
CA THR A 311 -16.17 -9.27 -16.94
C THR A 311 -15.57 -10.08 -15.80
N VAL A 312 -16.35 -10.35 -14.75
CA VAL A 312 -15.93 -11.14 -13.59
C VAL A 312 -16.95 -12.24 -13.31
N THR A 313 -16.46 -13.41 -12.93
CA THR A 313 -17.26 -14.51 -12.37
C THR A 313 -16.67 -14.99 -11.04
N SER A 314 -17.51 -15.54 -10.17
CA SER A 314 -17.10 -16.25 -8.94
C SER A 314 -17.44 -17.73 -9.05
N THR A 315 -16.68 -18.58 -8.37
CA THR A 315 -17.07 -19.98 -8.08
C THR A 315 -18.31 -20.08 -7.19
N THR A 316 -18.64 -19.01 -6.47
CA THR A 316 -19.71 -18.96 -5.46
C THR A 316 -20.90 -18.17 -6.01
N ALA A 317 -22.00 -18.87 -6.30
CA ALA A 317 -23.16 -18.32 -7.01
C ALA A 317 -24.03 -17.33 -6.21
N SER A 318 -23.70 -17.12 -4.92
CA SER A 318 -24.31 -16.16 -4.00
C SER A 318 -23.56 -14.82 -3.95
N ASP A 319 -22.36 -14.73 -4.56
CA ASP A 319 -21.63 -13.48 -4.73
C ASP A 319 -22.31 -12.60 -5.79
N GLY A 320 -22.45 -11.31 -5.50
CA GLY A 320 -22.91 -10.32 -6.46
C GLY A 320 -21.77 -9.82 -7.35
N VAL A 321 -22.02 -9.60 -8.64
CA VAL A 321 -21.08 -8.94 -9.56
C VAL A 321 -21.84 -7.87 -10.36
N VAL A 322 -21.37 -6.62 -10.31
CA VAL A 322 -21.99 -5.47 -10.98
C VAL A 322 -20.91 -4.63 -11.67
N TRP A 323 -21.13 -4.24 -12.92
CA TRP A 323 -20.27 -3.28 -13.64
C TRP A 323 -20.75 -1.85 -13.41
N ASP A 324 -19.88 -0.98 -12.90
CA ASP A 324 -20.14 0.47 -12.85
C ASP A 324 -19.50 1.18 -14.06
N PRO A 325 -20.30 1.69 -15.03
CA PRO A 325 -19.79 2.40 -16.19
C PRO A 325 -19.24 3.81 -15.88
N LYS A 326 -19.38 4.32 -14.66
CA LYS A 326 -18.79 5.58 -14.22
C LYS A 326 -17.30 5.43 -13.88
N TRP A 327 -16.93 4.28 -13.33
CA TRP A 327 -15.55 3.97 -12.91
C TRP A 327 -14.86 2.96 -13.84
N SER A 328 -15.58 2.39 -14.81
CA SER A 328 -15.13 1.31 -15.69
C SER A 328 -14.56 0.10 -14.95
N ALA A 329 -15.24 -0.30 -13.87
CA ALA A 329 -14.83 -1.37 -12.99
C ALA A 329 -16.01 -2.33 -12.66
N ASN A 330 -15.66 -3.54 -12.25
CA ASN A 330 -16.57 -4.50 -11.64
C ASN A 330 -16.48 -4.37 -10.11
N THR A 331 -17.63 -4.23 -9.45
CA THR A 331 -17.76 -4.41 -8.00
C THR A 331 -18.29 -5.81 -7.72
N VAL A 332 -17.61 -6.54 -6.85
CA VAL A 332 -17.98 -7.88 -6.35
C VAL A 332 -18.41 -7.76 -4.89
N THR A 333 -19.53 -8.36 -4.49
CA THR A 333 -20.03 -8.32 -3.10
C THR A 333 -20.24 -9.72 -2.53
N PHE A 334 -19.71 -9.98 -1.33
CA PHE A 334 -19.71 -11.32 -0.73
C PHE A 334 -20.84 -11.48 0.29
N SER A 335 -21.64 -12.55 0.17
CA SER A 335 -22.81 -12.79 1.03
C SER A 335 -22.63 -13.91 2.06
N GLU A 336 -21.62 -14.78 1.88
CA GLU A 336 -21.33 -15.90 2.79
C GLU A 336 -19.81 -16.15 2.91
N PRO A 337 -19.31 -16.65 4.06
CA PRO A 337 -17.87 -16.83 4.31
C PRO A 337 -17.30 -18.04 3.54
N GLY A 338 -15.96 -18.10 3.45
CA GLY A 338 -15.22 -19.18 2.80
C GLY A 338 -14.28 -18.70 1.68
N THR A 339 -13.57 -19.64 1.07
CA THR A 339 -12.67 -19.38 -0.06
C THR A 339 -13.39 -19.53 -1.40
N ARG A 340 -13.17 -18.59 -2.31
CA ARG A 340 -13.70 -18.56 -3.69
C ARG A 340 -12.60 -18.22 -4.68
N THR A 341 -12.76 -18.64 -5.93
CA THR A 341 -11.92 -18.18 -7.04
C THR A 341 -12.73 -17.18 -7.86
N LEU A 342 -12.16 -15.98 -8.04
CA LEU A 342 -12.70 -14.98 -8.96
C LEU A 342 -11.92 -15.04 -10.27
N THR A 343 -12.63 -15.04 -11.40
CA THR A 343 -12.03 -15.08 -12.74
C THR A 343 -12.41 -13.81 -13.51
N VAL A 344 -11.41 -13.05 -13.94
CA VAL A 344 -11.55 -11.79 -14.68
C VAL A 344 -11.24 -12.06 -16.15
N SER A 345 -12.11 -11.64 -17.07
CA SER A 345 -11.99 -11.92 -18.50
C SER A 345 -12.15 -10.66 -19.36
N GLU A 346 -11.22 -10.44 -20.29
CA GLU A 346 -11.12 -9.31 -21.24
C GLU A 346 -10.33 -9.78 -22.47
N GLY A 347 -10.47 -9.16 -23.65
CA GLY A 347 -9.67 -9.49 -24.84
C GLY A 347 -9.79 -10.92 -25.40
N GLY A 348 -10.67 -11.76 -24.85
CA GLY A 348 -10.75 -13.19 -25.14
C GLY A 348 -9.83 -14.08 -24.29
N VAL A 349 -9.13 -13.49 -23.31
CA VAL A 349 -8.32 -14.19 -22.29
C VAL A 349 -8.91 -14.00 -20.89
N SER A 350 -8.41 -14.76 -19.92
CA SER A 350 -8.91 -14.71 -18.53
C SER A 350 -7.82 -15.07 -17.52
N THR A 351 -7.80 -14.36 -16.40
CA THR A 351 -6.91 -14.64 -15.26
C THR A 351 -7.74 -14.82 -13.99
N SER A 352 -7.32 -15.72 -13.12
CA SER A 352 -8.06 -16.10 -11.90
C SER A 352 -7.23 -15.90 -10.65
N PHE A 353 -7.88 -15.51 -9.55
CA PHE A 353 -7.24 -15.32 -8.25
C PHE A 353 -8.13 -15.81 -7.11
N THR A 354 -7.52 -16.08 -5.96
CA THR A 354 -8.20 -16.60 -4.77
C THR A 354 -8.62 -15.46 -3.84
N VAL A 355 -9.85 -15.51 -3.34
CA VAL A 355 -10.35 -14.61 -2.29
C VAL A 355 -10.79 -15.45 -1.08
N ARG A 356 -10.33 -15.07 0.12
CA ARG A 356 -10.83 -15.58 1.41
C ARG A 356 -11.75 -14.55 2.03
N VAL A 357 -13.02 -14.89 2.15
CA VAL A 357 -13.99 -14.08 2.91
C VAL A 357 -14.16 -14.69 4.30
N SER A 358 -13.83 -13.95 5.36
CA SER A 358 -14.18 -14.32 6.73
C SER A 358 -15.59 -13.85 7.07
N GLU A 359 -16.19 -14.38 8.14
CA GLU A 359 -17.40 -13.80 8.71
C GLU A 359 -17.14 -12.32 9.09
N ALA A 360 -18.19 -11.50 9.00
CA ALA A 360 -18.13 -10.14 9.54
C ALA A 360 -18.07 -10.20 11.08
N PRO A 361 -17.33 -9.30 11.74
CA PRO A 361 -17.42 -9.17 13.19
C PRO A 361 -18.86 -8.81 13.57
N ALA A 362 -19.40 -9.48 14.59
CA ALA A 362 -20.75 -9.17 15.07
C ALA A 362 -20.80 -7.72 15.60
N PRO A 363 -21.89 -6.97 15.31
CA PRO A 363 -21.93 -5.54 15.60
C PRO A 363 -21.91 -5.28 17.10
N VAL A 364 -21.08 -4.33 17.52
CA VAL A 364 -21.03 -3.86 18.91
C VAL A 364 -22.41 -3.29 19.29
N ALA A 365 -23.05 -3.90 20.28
CA ALA A 365 -24.31 -3.43 20.85
C ALA A 365 -24.10 -2.75 22.22
N GLY A 366 -22.98 -3.00 22.88
CA GLY A 366 -22.62 -2.38 24.15
C GLY A 366 -21.14 -2.54 24.50
N ILE A 367 -20.76 -1.98 25.65
CA ILE A 367 -19.43 -2.17 26.25
C ILE A 367 -19.66 -2.65 27.68
N ALA A 368 -19.15 -3.83 28.00
CA ALA A 368 -19.18 -4.38 29.35
C ALA A 368 -17.92 -3.92 30.11
N VAL A 369 -18.09 -3.27 31.26
CA VAL A 369 -16.99 -2.65 32.01
C VAL A 369 -16.91 -3.21 33.44
N GLY A 370 -15.70 -3.56 33.88
CA GLY A 370 -15.35 -3.81 35.27
C GLY A 370 -14.26 -2.84 35.75
N VAL A 371 -14.49 -2.16 36.87
CA VAL A 371 -13.53 -1.26 37.52
C VAL A 371 -13.06 -1.88 38.83
N LEU A 372 -11.75 -1.88 39.05
CA LEU A 372 -11.08 -2.39 40.24
C LEU A 372 -10.25 -1.27 40.90
N PRO A 373 -10.17 -1.21 42.24
CA PRO A 373 -9.29 -0.29 42.93
C PRO A 373 -7.82 -0.71 42.74
N ALA A 374 -6.87 0.22 42.89
CA ALA A 374 -5.44 -0.12 42.88
C ALA A 374 -4.98 -1.02 44.04
N ASP A 375 -5.80 -1.14 45.09
CA ASP A 375 -5.58 -2.07 46.20
C ASP A 375 -6.40 -3.35 45.97
N GLU A 376 -5.79 -4.30 45.26
CA GLU A 376 -6.36 -5.63 44.99
C GLU A 376 -6.64 -6.45 46.28
N THR A 377 -6.15 -6.03 47.45
CA THR A 377 -6.42 -6.72 48.72
C THR A 377 -7.80 -6.44 49.30
N SER A 378 -8.48 -5.40 48.81
CA SER A 378 -9.86 -5.06 49.23
C SER A 378 -10.89 -6.08 48.78
N GLY A 379 -10.76 -6.65 47.57
CA GLY A 379 -11.76 -7.50 46.92
C GLY A 379 -12.97 -6.76 46.33
N ASP A 380 -13.08 -5.46 46.59
CA ASP A 380 -14.15 -4.59 46.11
C ASP A 380 -14.03 -4.30 44.62
N ARG A 381 -15.16 -4.25 43.89
CA ARG A 381 -15.19 -3.96 42.44
C ARG A 381 -16.51 -3.33 42.00
N TRP A 382 -16.51 -2.68 40.84
CA TRP A 382 -17.72 -2.13 40.21
C TRP A 382 -17.90 -2.70 38.81
N GLY A 383 -19.13 -3.04 38.44
CA GLY A 383 -19.52 -3.28 37.05
C GLY A 383 -20.30 -2.09 36.51
N VAL A 384 -20.08 -1.72 35.25
CA VAL A 384 -20.87 -0.70 34.55
C VAL A 384 -21.48 -1.28 33.28
N GLU A 385 -22.79 -1.10 33.15
CA GLU A 385 -23.61 -1.56 32.02
C GLU A 385 -24.54 -0.41 31.61
N GLY A 386 -24.26 0.21 30.45
CA GLY A 386 -24.85 1.50 30.08
C GLY A 386 -24.57 2.57 31.16
N ASP A 387 -25.62 3.20 31.68
CA ASP A 387 -25.56 4.17 32.79
C ASP A 387 -25.59 3.53 34.19
N VAL A 388 -25.72 2.20 34.29
CA VAL A 388 -25.93 1.47 35.55
C VAL A 388 -24.58 1.07 36.15
N ILE A 389 -24.21 1.71 37.27
CA ILE A 389 -23.04 1.30 38.06
C ILE A 389 -23.53 0.38 39.20
N THR A 390 -23.01 -0.83 39.24
CA THR A 390 -23.26 -1.83 40.30
C THR A 390 -21.98 -2.05 41.09
N TYR A 391 -22.03 -1.74 42.38
CA TYR A 391 -20.97 -2.03 43.33
C TYR A 391 -21.12 -3.47 43.85
N TYR A 392 -20.02 -4.22 43.79
CA TYR A 392 -19.87 -5.55 44.34
C TYR A 392 -18.84 -5.48 45.47
N PRO A 393 -19.26 -5.39 46.74
CA PRO A 393 -18.34 -5.46 47.86
C PRO A 393 -17.70 -6.85 47.96
N ALA A 394 -16.53 -6.95 48.57
CA ALA A 394 -15.90 -8.24 48.86
C ALA A 394 -16.75 -9.13 49.79
N ASP A 395 -17.36 -8.52 50.81
CA ASP A 395 -18.29 -9.14 51.75
C ASP A 395 -19.66 -8.44 51.67
N GLY A 396 -20.62 -9.02 50.93
CA GLY A 396 -22.02 -8.56 50.95
C GLY A 396 -22.78 -8.76 49.64
N ASP A 397 -24.02 -8.26 49.60
CA ASP A 397 -24.85 -8.25 48.40
C ASP A 397 -24.45 -7.10 47.46
N ALA A 398 -24.59 -7.32 46.15
CA ALA A 398 -24.36 -6.31 45.13
C ALA A 398 -25.42 -5.19 45.20
N GLN A 399 -25.00 -3.94 45.03
CA GLN A 399 -25.87 -2.77 45.16
C GLN A 399 -25.63 -1.74 44.04
N ARG A 400 -26.71 -1.14 43.53
CA ARG A 400 -26.60 -0.04 42.56
C ARG A 400 -26.10 1.23 43.26
N VAL A 401 -25.14 1.91 42.65
CA VAL A 401 -24.58 3.18 43.13
C VAL A 401 -24.64 4.24 42.03
N ASP A 402 -24.58 5.51 42.41
CA ASP A 402 -24.59 6.62 41.44
C ASP A 402 -23.19 6.97 40.91
N ALA A 403 -22.12 6.68 41.65
CA ALA A 403 -20.74 6.92 41.22
C ALA A 403 -19.77 5.93 41.91
N ILE A 404 -18.57 5.78 41.33
CA ILE A 404 -17.46 5.02 41.91
C ILE A 404 -16.62 5.97 42.81
N PRO A 405 -16.42 5.67 44.10
CA PRO A 405 -15.63 6.51 44.99
C PRO A 405 -14.13 6.38 44.69
N ALA A 406 -13.43 7.51 44.66
CA ALA A 406 -11.96 7.58 44.53
C ALA A 406 -11.40 8.74 45.37
N ARG A 407 -10.07 8.90 45.43
CA ARG A 407 -9.42 10.10 45.98
C ARG A 407 -8.45 10.73 45.00
N GLN A 408 -8.14 12.00 45.23
CA GLN A 408 -7.16 12.74 44.46
C GLN A 408 -5.78 12.10 44.60
N GLY A 409 -5.19 11.67 43.49
CA GLY A 409 -3.93 10.92 43.42
C GLY A 409 -4.09 9.39 43.51
N ASP A 410 -5.29 8.87 43.78
CA ASP A 410 -5.58 7.43 43.63
C ASP A 410 -5.66 7.08 42.13
N ARG A 411 -5.43 5.81 41.81
CA ARG A 411 -5.66 5.23 40.47
C ARG A 411 -6.62 4.05 40.54
N VAL A 412 -7.30 3.76 39.45
CA VAL A 412 -8.22 2.61 39.27
C VAL A 412 -7.84 1.84 38.01
N GLN A 413 -8.04 0.52 38.03
CA GLN A 413 -7.88 -0.34 36.85
C GLN A 413 -9.25 -0.55 36.21
N ILE A 414 -9.36 -0.27 34.92
CA ILE A 414 -10.58 -0.46 34.13
C ILE A 414 -10.33 -1.59 33.13
N ARG A 415 -11.10 -2.66 33.26
CA ARG A 415 -11.20 -3.75 32.28
C ARG A 415 -12.51 -3.56 31.52
N ALA A 416 -12.47 -3.65 30.20
CA ALA A 416 -13.65 -3.48 29.37
C ALA A 416 -13.53 -4.28 28.08
N LEU A 417 -14.67 -4.71 27.54
CA LEU A 417 -14.78 -5.43 26.26
C LEU A 417 -15.98 -4.88 25.48
N ALA A 418 -15.85 -4.79 24.16
CA ALA A 418 -16.98 -4.58 23.26
C ALA A 418 -17.81 -5.87 23.17
N VAL A 419 -19.14 -5.76 23.26
CA VAL A 419 -20.05 -6.93 23.24
C VAL A 419 -21.18 -6.78 22.22
N ASP A 420 -21.65 -7.91 21.69
CA ASP A 420 -22.84 -8.00 20.84
C ASP A 420 -24.15 -7.92 21.65
N ALA A 421 -25.28 -8.08 20.95
CA ALA A 421 -26.62 -8.03 21.53
C ALA A 421 -26.96 -9.22 22.46
N ASP A 422 -26.19 -10.31 22.40
CA ASP A 422 -26.30 -11.49 23.26
C ASP A 422 -25.21 -11.47 24.37
N GLY A 423 -24.49 -10.35 24.52
CA GLY A 423 -23.47 -10.12 25.55
C GLY A 423 -22.15 -10.88 25.31
N GLN A 424 -21.91 -11.43 24.12
CA GLN A 424 -20.66 -12.09 23.79
C GLN A 424 -19.59 -11.06 23.38
N PRO A 425 -18.30 -11.26 23.70
CA PRO A 425 -17.24 -10.34 23.32
C PRO A 425 -16.98 -10.36 21.81
N VAL A 426 -16.89 -9.18 21.20
CA VAL A 426 -16.67 -8.99 19.74
C VAL A 426 -15.41 -8.18 19.40
N GLY A 427 -14.69 -7.69 20.41
CA GLY A 427 -13.43 -6.97 20.26
C GLY A 427 -12.63 -6.99 21.57
N ASP A 428 -11.33 -6.80 21.46
CA ASP A 428 -10.39 -6.85 22.59
C ASP A 428 -10.31 -5.49 23.31
N HIS A 429 -9.74 -5.49 24.52
CA HIS A 429 -9.58 -4.26 25.31
C HIS A 429 -8.72 -3.20 24.60
N THR A 430 -7.81 -3.61 23.72
CA THR A 430 -6.94 -2.74 22.91
C THR A 430 -7.68 -1.94 21.86
N ASP A 431 -8.88 -2.37 21.49
CA ASP A 431 -9.69 -1.76 20.42
C ASP A 431 -10.57 -0.62 20.98
N LEU A 432 -10.51 -0.40 22.29
CA LEU A 432 -11.31 0.57 23.03
C LEU A 432 -10.54 1.88 23.24
N THR A 433 -11.19 3.00 22.95
CA THR A 433 -10.66 4.34 23.26
C THR A 433 -11.14 4.79 24.63
N PHE A 434 -10.21 5.22 25.49
CA PHE A 434 -10.48 5.75 26.83
C PHE A 434 -10.21 7.27 26.89
N THR A 435 -11.15 8.03 27.46
CA THR A 435 -11.03 9.49 27.65
C THR A 435 -11.59 9.91 29.01
N SER A 436 -11.06 11.01 29.59
CA SER A 436 -11.63 11.66 30.78
C SER A 436 -12.13 13.06 30.41
N ASP A 437 -13.18 13.53 31.09
CA ASP A 437 -13.63 14.93 31.02
C ASP A 437 -12.64 15.90 31.68
N VAL A 438 -11.82 15.42 32.61
CA VAL A 438 -10.73 16.16 33.25
C VAL A 438 -9.41 15.89 32.52
N ALA A 439 -9.02 16.83 31.66
CA ALA A 439 -7.85 16.73 30.77
C ALA A 439 -6.47 16.70 31.46
N SER A 440 -6.41 16.72 32.79
CA SER A 440 -5.20 16.49 33.59
C SER A 440 -5.07 15.05 34.09
N ASP A 441 -6.13 14.24 34.06
CA ASP A 441 -6.09 12.82 34.44
C ASP A 441 -5.17 12.04 33.50
N ARG A 442 -4.52 11.00 34.05
CA ARG A 442 -3.60 10.15 33.29
C ARG A 442 -4.20 8.80 33.01
N ILE A 443 -4.23 8.42 31.73
CA ILE A 443 -4.78 7.18 31.21
C ILE A 443 -3.62 6.38 30.60
N GLU A 444 -3.36 5.20 31.14
CA GLU A 444 -2.17 4.38 30.83
C GLU A 444 -2.58 2.91 30.62
N TYR A 445 -2.33 2.35 29.44
CA TYR A 445 -2.64 0.93 29.14
C TYR A 445 -1.61 -0.02 29.79
N ASP A 446 -2.12 -1.07 30.41
CA ASP A 446 -1.37 -2.14 31.07
C ASP A 446 -1.44 -3.44 30.23
N PRO A 447 -0.38 -3.78 29.47
CA PRO A 447 -0.37 -4.96 28.62
C PRO A 447 -0.16 -6.28 29.38
N GLU A 448 0.24 -6.24 30.66
CA GLU A 448 0.34 -7.45 31.50
C GLU A 448 -1.02 -7.79 32.12
N ALA A 449 -1.78 -6.76 32.54
CA ALA A 449 -3.13 -6.92 33.05
C ALA A 449 -4.21 -7.06 31.96
N VAL A 450 -3.94 -6.59 30.74
CA VAL A 450 -4.94 -6.33 29.68
C VAL A 450 -6.06 -5.43 30.20
N ALA A 451 -5.66 -4.24 30.66
CA ALA A 451 -6.52 -3.27 31.33
C ALA A 451 -5.98 -1.84 31.17
N THR A 452 -6.78 -0.84 31.47
CA THR A 452 -6.39 0.58 31.42
C THR A 452 -6.38 1.17 32.84
N TRP A 453 -5.26 1.73 33.28
CA TRP A 453 -5.19 2.52 34.51
C TRP A 453 -5.66 3.95 34.26
N VAL A 454 -6.50 4.47 35.15
CA VAL A 454 -6.85 5.91 35.20
C VAL A 454 -6.41 6.47 36.55
N THR A 455 -5.67 7.57 36.54
CA THR A 455 -5.20 8.30 37.74
C THR A 455 -5.87 9.67 37.80
N PHE A 456 -6.54 9.98 38.91
CA PHE A 456 -7.33 11.21 39.07
C PHE A 456 -6.52 12.34 39.72
N GLU A 457 -6.18 13.38 38.96
CA GLU A 457 -5.30 14.46 39.45
C GLU A 457 -6.03 15.52 40.28
N HIS A 458 -7.36 15.55 40.27
CA HIS A 458 -8.19 16.59 40.89
C HIS A 458 -9.28 16.00 41.82
N ALA A 459 -9.79 16.84 42.74
CA ALA A 459 -10.81 16.48 43.71
C ALA A 459 -12.18 17.00 43.24
N SER A 460 -12.84 16.24 42.39
CA SER A 460 -14.07 16.60 41.67
C SER A 460 -14.91 15.35 41.35
N PRO A 461 -16.15 15.49 40.86
CA PRO A 461 -16.76 14.45 40.02
C PRO A 461 -15.98 14.35 38.70
N HIS A 462 -15.66 13.14 38.24
CA HIS A 462 -14.96 12.87 36.97
C HIS A 462 -15.75 11.88 36.13
N THR A 463 -15.63 11.97 34.80
CA THR A 463 -16.38 11.16 33.83
C THR A 463 -15.40 10.51 32.85
N VAL A 464 -15.17 9.20 32.99
CA VAL A 464 -14.38 8.42 32.02
C VAL A 464 -15.32 7.84 30.98
N THR A 465 -15.09 8.14 29.70
CA THR A 465 -15.84 7.58 28.58
C THR A 465 -14.99 6.50 27.89
N VAL A 466 -15.58 5.32 27.72
CA VAL A 466 -15.02 4.21 26.94
C VAL A 466 -15.78 4.15 25.61
N ALA A 467 -15.08 4.02 24.50
CA ALA A 467 -15.67 4.02 23.16
C ALA A 467 -15.17 2.86 22.29
N SER A 468 -16.05 2.31 21.45
CA SER A 468 -15.77 1.34 20.40
C SER A 468 -16.60 1.72 19.17
N GLY A 469 -15.95 2.33 18.16
CA GLY A 469 -16.65 3.03 17.09
C GLY A 469 -17.59 4.11 17.66
N ASP A 470 -18.84 4.11 17.20
CA ASP A 470 -19.89 5.02 17.68
C ASP A 470 -20.52 4.59 19.04
N VAL A 471 -20.23 3.38 19.53
CA VAL A 471 -20.78 2.88 20.81
C VAL A 471 -19.93 3.39 21.97
N THR A 472 -20.58 3.91 23.01
CA THR A 472 -19.90 4.46 24.20
C THR A 472 -20.52 3.97 25.50
N SER A 473 -19.71 3.92 26.57
CA SER A 473 -20.11 3.69 27.95
C SER A 473 -19.48 4.73 28.88
N THR A 474 -20.22 5.16 29.90
CA THR A 474 -19.87 6.32 30.73
C THR A 474 -19.70 5.91 32.20
N ILE A 475 -18.46 6.01 32.69
CA ILE A 475 -18.07 5.64 34.06
C ILE A 475 -17.95 6.93 34.88
N ARG A 476 -18.80 7.08 35.90
CA ARG A 476 -18.87 8.28 36.75
C ARG A 476 -18.15 8.03 38.07
N PHE A 477 -17.20 8.90 38.41
CA PHE A 477 -16.38 8.83 39.63
C PHE A 477 -16.66 10.02 40.55
N GLU A 478 -16.62 9.79 41.86
CA GLU A 478 -16.65 10.83 42.89
C GLU A 478 -15.27 10.89 43.57
N VAL A 479 -14.42 11.82 43.13
CA VAL A 479 -13.02 11.92 43.56
C VAL A 479 -12.89 12.89 44.74
N GLN A 480 -12.61 12.35 45.93
CA GLN A 480 -12.52 13.11 47.17
C GLN A 480 -11.10 13.69 47.40
N PRO A 481 -10.95 14.85 48.06
CA PRO A 481 -9.64 15.45 48.32
C PRO A 481 -8.83 14.63 49.33
N THR A 482 -7.60 14.28 48.96
CA THR A 482 -6.66 13.59 49.86
C THR A 482 -6.17 14.55 50.96
N ALA A 483 -6.33 14.16 52.22
CA ALA A 483 -6.09 15.04 53.37
C ALA A 483 -4.59 15.29 53.63
N THR A 484 -4.09 16.44 53.18
CA THR A 484 -2.72 16.90 53.47
C THR A 484 -2.48 17.01 54.98
N THR A 485 -1.57 16.20 55.50
CA THR A 485 -1.18 16.24 56.92
C THR A 485 -0.25 17.42 57.18
N THR A 486 -0.81 18.56 57.61
CA THR A 486 -0.04 19.75 57.98
C THR A 486 0.80 19.49 59.23
N VAL A 487 2.11 19.34 59.06
CA VAL A 487 3.06 19.16 60.17
C VAL A 487 3.23 20.48 60.93
N THR A 488 2.56 20.61 62.07
CA THR A 488 2.71 21.76 62.97
C THR A 488 4.04 21.69 63.72
N THR A 489 5.04 22.47 63.31
CA THR A 489 6.32 22.62 64.02
C THR A 489 6.18 23.53 65.24
N THR A 490 5.89 22.93 66.40
CA THR A 490 5.83 23.65 67.69
C THR A 490 7.21 24.13 68.14
N HIS A 491 7.58 25.37 67.79
CA HIS A 491 8.78 26.02 68.30
C HIS A 491 8.55 26.57 69.72
N THR A 492 9.27 26.05 70.71
CA THR A 492 9.28 26.59 72.08
C THR A 492 10.25 27.77 72.20
N PRO A 493 9.81 29.00 72.52
CA PRO A 493 10.69 30.16 72.59
C PRO A 493 11.47 30.21 73.92
N THR A 494 12.80 30.12 73.85
CA THR A 494 13.70 30.45 74.96
C THR A 494 14.25 31.86 74.77
N ALA A 495 13.96 32.78 75.69
CA ALA A 495 14.29 34.19 75.54
C ALA A 495 15.65 34.57 76.16
N SER A 496 16.61 35.01 75.34
CA SER A 496 17.72 35.90 75.72
C SER A 496 18.54 36.37 74.50
N GLY A 497 18.76 37.68 74.38
CA GLY A 497 19.82 38.25 73.53
C GLY A 497 19.41 38.72 72.12
N THR A 498 19.45 40.04 71.94
CA THR A 498 19.73 40.84 70.72
C THR A 498 19.39 40.27 69.33
N LEU A 499 18.51 40.99 68.62
CA LEU A 499 18.01 40.68 67.28
C LEU A 499 19.10 40.53 66.20
N ALA A 500 19.01 39.44 65.43
CA ALA A 500 19.46 39.38 64.05
C ALA A 500 18.25 39.40 63.10
N TYR A 501 18.33 40.24 62.07
CA TYR A 501 17.44 40.34 60.90
C TYR A 501 17.54 39.04 60.06
N THR A 502 16.55 38.55 59.29
CA THR A 502 15.38 39.12 58.60
C THR A 502 14.04 38.66 59.22
N GLY A 503 12.89 39.31 59.06
CA GLY A 503 12.38 40.05 57.90
C GLY A 503 11.42 39.14 57.12
N ALA A 504 10.11 39.29 57.31
CA ALA A 504 9.09 38.55 56.55
C ALA A 504 8.98 39.14 55.14
N ASP A 505 9.15 38.31 54.11
CA ASP A 505 9.19 38.78 52.72
C ASP A 505 7.87 38.48 51.99
N GLU A 506 6.87 39.33 52.23
CA GLU A 506 5.56 39.29 51.57
C GLU A 506 5.62 39.77 50.09
N SER A 507 6.81 40.00 49.52
CA SER A 507 6.97 40.48 48.14
C SER A 507 6.68 39.42 47.06
N GLY A 508 6.80 38.13 47.38
CA GLY A 508 6.63 37.02 46.43
C GLY A 508 5.35 37.08 45.59
N PRO A 509 4.15 37.18 46.20
CA PRO A 509 2.89 37.28 45.45
C PRO A 509 2.77 38.57 44.62
N LEU A 510 3.30 39.68 45.12
CA LEU A 510 3.22 40.99 44.46
C LEU A 510 4.15 41.10 43.24
N ALA A 511 5.31 40.45 43.26
CA ALA A 511 6.23 40.39 42.13
C ALA A 511 5.58 39.72 40.90
N TRP A 512 4.90 38.57 41.10
CA TRP A 512 4.18 37.88 40.03
C TRP A 512 2.97 38.67 39.52
N ALA A 513 2.22 39.32 40.41
CA ALA A 513 1.09 40.18 40.03
C ALA A 513 1.53 41.35 39.12
N LEU A 514 2.64 42.01 39.43
CA LEU A 514 3.19 43.09 38.59
C LEU A 514 3.79 42.58 37.27
N GLY A 515 4.44 41.41 37.27
CA GLY A 515 4.99 40.79 36.06
C GLY A 515 3.93 40.44 35.01
N LEU A 516 2.80 39.88 35.43
CA LEU A 516 1.68 39.57 34.53
C LEU A 516 1.01 40.84 33.98
N LEU A 517 0.88 41.90 34.80
CA LEU A 517 0.28 43.17 34.40
C LEU A 517 1.15 43.89 33.35
N ALA A 518 2.48 43.86 33.49
CA ALA A 518 3.40 44.37 32.46
C ALA A 518 3.32 43.58 31.14
N SER A 519 3.23 42.24 31.22
CA SER A 519 3.08 41.37 30.05
C SER A 519 1.79 41.65 29.27
N GLY A 520 0.67 41.84 29.98
CA GLY A 520 -0.62 42.19 29.36
C GLY A 520 -0.60 43.55 28.64
N ALA A 521 0.05 44.55 29.23
CA ALA A 521 0.20 45.87 28.62
C ALA A 521 1.02 45.83 27.32
N GLY A 522 2.11 45.05 27.28
CA GLY A 522 2.94 44.86 26.07
C GLY A 522 2.15 44.27 24.90
N LEU A 523 1.35 43.23 25.16
CA LEU A 523 0.49 42.60 24.16
C LEU A 523 -0.60 43.55 23.63
N LEU A 524 -1.19 44.37 24.49
CA LEU A 524 -2.16 45.40 24.07
C LEU A 524 -1.54 46.47 23.16
N VAL A 525 -0.36 47.00 23.51
CA VAL A 525 0.34 47.99 22.69
C VAL A 525 0.77 47.40 21.34
N TRP A 526 1.26 46.15 21.32
CA TRP A 526 1.60 45.45 20.07
C TRP A 526 0.37 45.25 19.17
N ARG A 527 -0.76 44.83 19.74
CA ARG A 527 -2.02 44.59 19.01
C ARG A 527 -2.68 45.88 18.51
N LEU A 528 -2.45 47.02 19.19
CA LEU A 528 -2.88 48.35 18.73
C LEU A 528 -1.99 48.90 17.60
N ARG A 529 -0.66 48.74 17.72
CA ARG A 529 0.30 49.17 16.69
C ARG A 529 0.12 48.41 15.36
N ARG A 530 -0.42 47.18 15.41
CA ARG A 530 -0.79 46.36 14.24
C ARG A 530 -2.16 46.68 13.63
N ARG A 531 -2.81 47.77 14.05
CA ARG A 531 -4.12 48.27 13.55
C ARG A 531 -4.13 49.76 13.16
N LEU A 532 -2.98 50.43 13.24
CA LEU A 532 -2.81 51.87 12.96
C LEU A 532 -1.56 52.14 12.10
N GLY A 533 -1.18 51.18 11.27
CA GLY A 533 -0.09 51.23 10.29
C GLY A 533 -0.41 50.31 9.13
#